data_AF-F5LPW7-F1
#
_entry.id   AF-F5LPW7-F1
#
_cell.length_a   1.000
_cell.length_b   1.000
_cell.length_c   1.000
_cell.angle_alpha   90.00
_cell.angle_beta   90.00
_cell.angle_gamma   90.00
#
_symmetry.space_group_name_H-M   'P 1'
#
loop_
_entity.id
_entity.type
_entity.pdbx_description
1 polymer ?
#
loop_
_entity_poly.entity_id
_entity_poly.type
_entity_poly.pdbx_seq_one_letter_code
_entity_poly.pdbx_strand_id
1 'polypeptide(L)' 'MKQLLLKYLTRYTSLNEAEKQAVLDEILIKEYKKGTVLLRQGDVPTACYFLLKGCVRQ' A
#
# COMPACT_ATOMS: atom_id res chain seq x y z
N MET A 1 -0.21 6.74 8.69
CA MET A 1 0.37 5.95 7.57
C MET A 1 0.65 6.74 6.29
N LYS A 2 -0.18 7.73 5.90
CA LYS A 2 0.05 8.56 4.69
C LYS A 2 1.45 9.20 4.60
N GLN A 3 2.01 9.72 5.69
CA GLN A 3 3.38 10.27 5.70
C GLN A 3 4.47 9.25 5.32
N LEU A 4 4.29 7.97 5.69
CA LEU A 4 5.25 6.93 5.33
C LEU A 4 5.19 6.67 3.82
N LEU A 5 3.98 6.57 3.26
CA LEU A 5 3.80 6.45 1.81
C LEU A 5 4.39 7.65 1.06
N LEU A 6 4.18 8.88 1.53
CA LEU A 6 4.78 10.08 0.94
C LEU A 6 6.31 9.98 0.88
N LYS A 7 6.97 9.47 1.93
CA LYS A 7 8.41 9.24 1.92
C LYS A 7 8.83 8.24 0.83
N TYR A 8 8.06 7.18 0.60
CA TYR A 8 8.31 6.26 -0.50
C TYR A 8 8.12 6.93 -1.86
N LEU A 9 7.02 7.65 -2.06
CA LEU A 9 6.75 8.35 -3.32
C LEU A 9 7.86 9.35 -3.65
N THR A 10 8.26 10.18 -2.68
CA THR A 10 9.34 11.15 -2.88
C THR A 10 10.69 10.49 -3.15
N ARG A 11 10.97 9.31 -2.59
CA ARG A 11 12.26 8.64 -2.77
C ARG A 11 12.35 7.83 -4.07
N TYR A 12 11.23 7.23 -4.49
CA TYR A 12 11.24 6.18 -5.51
C TYR A 12 10.44 6.52 -6.77
N THR A 13 9.85 7.71 -6.84
CA THR A 13 9.10 8.17 -8.03
C THR A 13 9.54 9.57 -8.43
N SER A 14 9.33 9.92 -9.69
CA SER A 14 9.58 11.26 -10.23
C SER A 14 8.33 12.16 -10.21
N LEU A 15 7.31 11.77 -9.44
CA LEU A 15 6.06 12.52 -9.35
C LEU A 15 6.31 13.91 -8.75
N ASN A 16 5.57 14.90 -9.24
CA ASN A 16 5.53 16.23 -8.63
C ASN A 16 4.61 16.24 -7.39
N GLU A 17 4.60 17.35 -6.65
CA GLU A 17 3.83 17.43 -5.39
C GLU A 17 2.31 17.27 -5.59
N ALA A 18 1.75 17.79 -6.68
CA ALA A 18 0.32 17.64 -6.97
C ALA A 18 -0.05 16.18 -7.28
N GLU A 19 0.80 15.49 -8.04
CA GLU A 19 0.63 14.06 -8.35
C GLU A 19 0.77 13.19 -7.10
N LYS A 20 1.76 13.48 -6.24
CA LYS A 20 1.91 12.78 -4.94
C LYS A 20 0.68 12.96 -4.08
N GLN A 21 0.13 14.17 -4.03
CA GLN A 21 -1.06 14.47 -3.24
C GLN A 21 -2.29 13.72 -3.77
N ALA A 22 -2.49 13.71 -5.09
CA ALA A 22 -3.56 12.94 -5.72
C ALA A 22 -3.49 11.44 -5.35
N VAL A 23 -2.29 10.85 -5.39
CA VAL A 23 -2.11 9.45 -4.96
C VAL A 23 -2.44 9.29 -3.47
N LEU A 24 -1.99 10.19 -2.61
CA LEU A 24 -2.25 10.11 -1.15
C LEU A 24 -3.73 10.21 -0.79
N ASP A 25 -4.52 10.89 -1.61
CA ASP A 25 -5.94 11.10 -1.35
C ASP A 25 -6.79 9.93 -1.84
N GLU A 26 -6.45 9.35 -2.99
CA GLU A 26 -7.18 8.23 -3.59
C GLU A 26 -6.75 6.85 -3.06
N ILE A 27 -5.49 6.71 -2.61
CA ILE A 27 -4.98 5.38 -2.23
C ILE A 27 -5.58 4.88 -0.92
N LEU A 28 -6.11 3.66 -0.97
CA LEU A 28 -6.72 3.01 0.18
C LEU A 28 -5.65 2.39 1.09
N ILE A 29 -5.35 3.05 2.20
CA ILE A 29 -4.44 2.51 3.22
C ILE A 29 -5.24 1.71 4.26
N LYS A 30 -4.91 0.42 4.39
CA LYS A 30 -5.52 -0.48 5.38
C LYS A 30 -4.48 -1.06 6.32
N GLU A 31 -4.88 -1.28 7.56
CA GLU A 31 -4.09 -1.97 8.58
C GLU A 31 -4.70 -3.35 8.85
N TYR A 32 -3.84 -4.36 8.96
CA TYR A 32 -4.26 -5.74 9.20
C TYR A 32 -3.55 -6.28 10.44
N LYS A 33 -4.28 -7.01 11.28
CA LYS A 33 -3.70 -7.67 12.46
C LYS A 33 -2.84 -8.86 12.03
N LYS A 34 -1.84 -9.21 12.85
CA LYS A 34 -1.00 -10.40 12.62
C LYS A 34 -1.89 -11.65 12.49
N GLY A 35 -1.62 -12.46 11.46
CA GLY A 35 -2.40 -13.67 11.16
C GLY A 35 -3.63 -13.43 10.28
N THR A 36 -3.90 -12.19 9.86
CA THR A 36 -4.97 -11.94 8.87
C THR A 36 -4.61 -12.58 7.52
N VAL A 37 -5.51 -13.39 6.99
CA VAL A 37 -5.38 -13.98 5.66
C VAL A 37 -5.85 -12.97 4.62
N LEU A 38 -4.95 -12.54 3.72
CA LEU A 38 -5.26 -11.57 2.67
C LEU A 38 -5.84 -12.22 1.41
N LEU A 39 -5.39 -13.43 1.09
CA LEU A 39 -5.81 -14.22 -0.07
C LEU A 39 -5.63 -15.70 0.26
N ARG A 40 -6.56 -16.56 -0.16
CA ARG A 40 -6.44 -18.02 -0.05
C ARG A 40 -6.15 -18.63 -1.42
N GLN A 41 -5.54 -19.81 -1.39
CA GLN A 41 -5.40 -20.60 -2.62
C GLN A 41 -6.78 -20.88 -3.22
N GLY A 42 -6.92 -20.59 -4.51
CA GLY A 42 -8.19 -20.73 -5.23
C GLY A 42 -9.02 -19.44 -5.29
N ASP A 43 -8.71 -18.43 -4.48
CA ASP A 43 -9.37 -17.12 -4.59
C ASP A 43 -8.95 -16.42 -5.90
N VAL A 44 -9.90 -15.75 -6.56
CA VAL A 44 -9.58 -14.85 -7.68
C VAL A 44 -9.00 -13.55 -7.08
N PRO A 45 -7.77 -13.15 -7.43
CA PRO A 45 -7.18 -11.93 -6.89
C PRO A 45 -7.94 -10.69 -7.38
N THR A 46 -8.48 -9.89 -6.46
CA THR A 46 -9.24 -8.66 -6.77
C THR A 46 -8.51 -7.38 -6.37
N ALA A 47 -7.37 -7.49 -5.69
CA ALA A 47 -6.61 -6.36 -5.18
C ALA A 47 -5.10 -6.59 -5.30
N CYS A 48 -4.37 -5.49 -5.50
CA CYS A 48 -2.92 -5.43 -5.40
C CYS A 48 -2.53 -4.73 -4.10
N TYR A 49 -1.54 -5.30 -3.39
CA TYR A 49 -1.11 -4.79 -2.10
C TYR A 49 0.31 -4.24 -2.19
N PHE A 50 0.50 -3.04 -1.64
CA PHE A 50 1.82 -2.47 -1.38
C PHE A 50 2.11 -2.50 0.12
N LEU A 51 3.17 -3.21 0.53
CA LEU A 51 3.50 -3.38 1.94
C LEU A 51 4.25 -2.15 2.47
N LEU A 52 3.53 -1.28 3.18
CA LEU A 52 4.13 -0.09 3.83
C LEU A 52 4.91 -0.44 5.09
N LYS A 53 4.39 -1.36 5.91
CA LYS A 53 5.01 -1.78 7.17
C LYS A 53 4.49 -3.16 7.58
N GLY A 54 5.38 -4.03 8.04
CA GLY A 54 5.04 -5.37 8.51
C GLY A 54 5.69 -6.45 7.66
N CYS A 55 5.06 -7.61 7.58
CA CYS A 55 5.53 -8.76 6.81
C CYS A 55 4.32 -9.54 6.29
N VAL A 56 4.38 -9.96 5.02
CA VAL A 56 3.47 -10.92 4.41
C VAL A 56 4.29 -12.16 4.07
N ARG A 57 3.71 -13.34 4.28
CA ARG A 57 4.34 -14.63 4.00
C ARG A 57 3.28 -15.63 3.56
N GLN A 58 3.71 -16.64 2.82
CA GLN A 58 2.92 -17.82 2.47
C GLN A 58 2.77 -18.76 3.68
#